data_AF-A0A1Y4MDC4-F1
#
_entry.id   AF-A0A1Y4MDC4-F1
#
_cell.length_a   1.000
_cell.length_b   1.000
_cell.length_c   1.000
_cell.angle_alpha   90.00
_cell.angle_beta   90.00
_cell.angle_gamma   90.00
#
_symmetry.space_group_name_H-M   'P 1'
#
loop_
_entity.id
_entity.type
_entity.pdbx_description
1 polymer ?
#
loop_
_entity_poly.entity_id
_entity_poly.type
_entity_poly.pdbx_seq_one_letter_code
_entity_poly.pdbx_strand_id
1 'polypeptide(L)'
;MDILFEFFLELIVDGVIETSGNKKLSRWIRYPLIALVVLFFGTVIALIFYLALGLSSNEPVASVAFSSLGVFLLVGTVLKFRKLYFAKRADNGSERTNDKRV
;
A
#
# COMPACT_ATOMS: atom_id res chain seq x y z
N MET A 1 13.74 -11.29 -10.39
CA MET A 1 13.25 -10.90 -9.05
C MET A 1 12.42 -9.63 -9.08
N ASP A 2 12.46 -8.84 -10.16
CA ASP A 2 11.57 -7.69 -10.36
C ASP A 2 10.10 -8.06 -10.59
N ILE A 3 9.79 -9.17 -11.28
CA ILE A 3 8.42 -9.55 -11.67
C ILE A 3 7.48 -9.68 -10.46
N LEU A 4 7.94 -10.28 -9.36
CA LEU A 4 7.11 -10.38 -8.15
C LEU A 4 6.89 -9.01 -7.52
N PHE A 5 7.92 -8.17 -7.46
CA PHE A 5 7.81 -6.84 -6.87
C PHE A 5 6.95 -5.90 -7.72
N GLU A 6 7.08 -6.00 -9.03
CA GLU A 6 6.31 -5.28 -10.05
C GLU A 6 4.85 -5.74 -10.03
N PHE A 7 4.58 -7.05 -9.98
CA PHE A 7 3.22 -7.59 -9.80
C PHE A 7 2.57 -7.10 -8.50
N PHE A 8 3.31 -7.06 -7.39
CA PHE A 8 2.78 -6.54 -6.12
C PHE A 8 2.49 -5.03 -6.20
N LEU A 9 3.36 -4.26 -6.87
CA LEU A 9 3.16 -2.83 -7.07
C LEU A 9 2.02 -2.51 -8.03
N GLU A 10 1.90 -3.27 -9.11
CA GLU A 10 0.87 -3.17 -10.13
C GLU A 10 -0.47 -3.58 -9.54
N LEU A 11 -0.53 -4.65 -8.73
CA LEU A 11 -1.72 -5.06 -7.99
C LEU A 11 -2.20 -3.97 -7.00
N ILE A 12 -1.28 -3.28 -6.31
CA ILE A 12 -1.66 -2.12 -5.47
C ILE A 12 -2.20 -1.00 -6.35
N VAL A 13 -1.50 -0.67 -7.44
CA VAL A 13 -1.82 0.48 -8.28
C VAL A 13 -3.15 0.27 -9.01
N ASP A 14 -3.34 -0.86 -9.68
CA ASP A 14 -4.61 -1.22 -10.32
C ASP A 14 -5.72 -1.42 -9.30
N GLY A 15 -5.44 -2.15 -8.21
CA GLY A 15 -6.41 -2.36 -7.13
C GLY A 15 -6.89 -1.05 -6.51
N VAL A 16 -6.07 0.00 -6.48
CA VAL A 16 -6.43 1.31 -5.95
C VAL A 16 -7.06 2.22 -7.02
N ILE A 17 -6.52 2.24 -8.23
CA ILE A 17 -6.98 3.12 -9.33
C ILE A 17 -8.35 2.66 -9.82
N GLU A 18 -8.55 1.36 -10.02
CA GLU A 18 -9.80 0.79 -10.52
C GLU A 18 -10.92 0.90 -9.46
N THR A 19 -10.55 0.72 -8.18
CA THR A 19 -11.40 0.96 -7.01
C THR A 19 -11.60 2.44 -6.71
N SER A 20 -10.89 3.38 -7.36
CA SER A 20 -11.11 4.82 -7.20
C SER A 20 -11.99 5.38 -8.32
N GLY A 21 -11.72 5.00 -9.57
CA GLY A 21 -12.32 5.61 -10.78
C GLY A 21 -13.66 5.03 -11.24
N ASN A 22 -13.98 3.77 -10.94
CA ASN A 22 -15.16 3.15 -11.54
C ASN A 22 -16.48 3.47 -10.78
N LYS A 23 -17.30 4.41 -11.29
CA LYS A 23 -18.64 4.75 -10.76
C LYS A 23 -19.65 3.59 -10.80
N LYS A 24 -19.33 2.47 -11.48
CA LYS A 24 -20.18 1.26 -11.53
C LYS A 24 -19.99 0.28 -10.37
N LEU A 25 -18.88 0.34 -9.63
CA LEU A 25 -18.64 -0.55 -8.50
C LEU A 25 -19.30 0.01 -7.25
N SER A 26 -20.33 -0.69 -6.75
CA SER A 26 -21.02 -0.35 -5.52
C SER A 26 -20.00 -0.22 -4.38
N ARG A 27 -20.16 0.84 -3.56
CA ARG A 27 -19.29 1.14 -2.40
C ARG A 27 -19.06 -0.10 -1.51
N TRP A 28 -20.05 -0.99 -1.49
CA TRP A 28 -20.05 -2.27 -0.77
C TRP A 28 -18.91 -3.24 -1.12
N ILE A 29 -18.41 -3.25 -2.36
CA ILE A 29 -17.32 -4.16 -2.79
C ILE A 29 -15.96 -3.46 -2.66
N ARG A 30 -15.91 -2.13 -2.77
CA ARG A 30 -14.67 -1.34 -2.66
C ARG A 30 -14.02 -1.47 -1.28
N TYR A 31 -14.80 -1.33 -0.20
CA TYR A 31 -14.27 -1.40 1.16
C TYR A 31 -13.63 -2.75 1.53
N PRO A 32 -14.29 -3.91 1.29
CA PRO A 32 -13.67 -5.20 1.58
C PRO A 32 -12.45 -5.47 0.71
N LEU A 33 -12.43 -5.01 -0.54
CA LEU A 33 -11.26 -5.19 -1.41
C LEU A 33 -10.05 -4.37 -0.93
N ILE A 34 -10.25 -3.10 -0.56
CA ILE A 34 -9.20 -2.27 0.05
C ILE A 34 -8.73 -2.88 1.38
N ALA A 35 -9.68 -3.35 2.21
CA ALA A 35 -9.35 -4.00 3.47
C ALA A 35 -8.51 -5.27 3.24
N LEU A 36 -8.83 -6.08 2.23
CA LEU A 36 -8.07 -7.27 1.87
C LEU A 36 -6.64 -6.93 1.45
N VAL A 37 -6.47 -5.90 0.61
CA VAL A 37 -5.15 -5.42 0.18
C VAL A 37 -4.34 -4.94 1.39
N VAL A 38 -4.90 -4.04 2.21
CA VAL A 38 -4.23 -3.52 3.41
C VAL A 38 -3.87 -4.65 4.38
N LEU A 39 -4.78 -5.60 4.58
CA LEU A 39 -4.55 -6.76 5.44
C LEU A 39 -3.43 -7.64 4.90
N PHE A 40 -3.43 -7.94 3.61
CA PHE A 40 -2.40 -8.74 2.96
C PHE A 40 -1.01 -8.10 3.10
N PHE A 41 -0.88 -6.83 2.72
CA PHE A 41 0.39 -6.10 2.85
C PHE A 41 0.84 -5.92 4.30
N GLY A 42 -0.08 -5.59 5.20
CA GLY A 42 0.20 -5.49 6.63
C GLY A 42 0.69 -6.82 7.21
N THR A 43 0.09 -7.93 6.80
CA THR A 43 0.47 -9.28 7.24
C THR A 43 1.86 -9.65 6.73
N VAL A 44 2.18 -9.37 5.45
CA VAL A 44 3.51 -9.62 4.89
C VAL A 44 4.59 -8.84 5.65
N ILE A 45 4.36 -7.55 5.92
CA ILE A 45 5.30 -6.72 6.68
C ILE A 45 5.44 -7.25 8.11
N ALA A 46 4.34 -7.59 8.78
CA ALA A 46 4.36 -8.16 10.12
C ALA A 46 5.12 -9.49 10.19
N LEU A 47 4.97 -10.36 9.18
CA LEU A 47 5.68 -11.64 9.08
C LEU A 47 7.20 -11.43 8.96
N ILE A 48 7.63 -10.44 8.19
CA ILE A 48 9.06 -10.10 8.05
C ILE A 48 9.64 -9.66 9.40
N PHE A 49 8.92 -8.84 10.16
CA PHE A 49 9.35 -8.46 11.51
C PHE A 49 9.33 -9.63 12.49
N TYR A 50 8.34 -10.52 12.40
CA TYR A 50 8.27 -11.73 13.21
C TYR A 50 9.47 -12.65 12.96
N LEU A 51 9.83 -12.86 11.69
CA LEU A 51 11.05 -13.58 11.29
C LEU A 51 12.31 -12.92 11.83
N ALA A 52 12.43 -11.59 11.70
CA ALA A 52 13.58 -10.86 12.24
C ALA A 52 13.75 -11.06 13.75
N LEU A 53 12.65 -11.02 14.52
CA LEU A 53 12.66 -11.29 15.96
C LEU A 53 13.02 -12.75 16.28
N GLY A 54 12.46 -13.71 15.54
CA GLY A 54 12.76 -15.14 15.72
C GLY A 54 14.22 -15.51 15.41
N LEU A 55 14.85 -14.81 14.45
CA LEU A 55 16.26 -15.01 14.11
C LEU A 55 17.23 -14.27 15.02
N SER A 56 16.76 -13.33 15.86
CA SER A 56 17.63 -12.46 16.66
C SER A 56 18.58 -13.23 17.61
N SER A 57 18.16 -14.40 18.08
CA SER A 57 18.92 -15.23 19.02
C SER A 57 19.99 -16.10 18.34
N ASN A 58 19.73 -16.54 17.12
CA ASN A 58 20.58 -17.53 16.42
C ASN A 58 21.50 -16.86 15.40
N GLU A 59 20.98 -15.88 14.66
CA GLU A 59 21.67 -15.24 13.53
C GLU A 59 21.41 -13.72 13.56
N PRO A 60 22.16 -12.98 14.40
CA PRO A 60 21.90 -11.55 14.61
C PRO A 60 22.10 -10.73 13.34
N VAL A 61 23.02 -11.14 12.45
CA VAL A 61 23.24 -10.48 11.15
C VAL A 61 22.02 -10.61 10.25
N ALA A 62 21.45 -11.81 10.15
CA ALA A 62 20.24 -12.04 9.37
C ALA A 62 19.05 -11.29 9.95
N SER A 63 18.90 -11.28 11.28
CA SER A 63 17.86 -10.53 11.98
C SER A 63 17.90 -9.03 11.66
N VAL A 64 19.08 -8.40 11.71
CA VAL A 64 19.25 -6.98 11.34
C VAL A 64 18.91 -6.74 9.87
N ALA A 65 19.32 -7.62 8.96
CA ALA A 65 18.97 -7.53 7.55
C ALA A 65 17.45 -7.57 7.32
N PHE A 66 16.75 -8.56 7.90
CA PHE A 66 15.29 -8.67 7.79
C PHE A 66 14.56 -7.48 8.44
N SER A 67 15.06 -7.00 9.58
CA SER A 67 14.49 -5.83 10.25
C SER A 67 14.62 -4.57 9.39
N SER A 68 15.79 -4.35 8.78
CA SER A 68 16.03 -3.24 7.85
C SER A 68 15.11 -3.30 6.62
N LEU A 69 14.88 -4.51 6.08
CA LEU A 69 13.99 -4.76 4.95
C LEU A 69 12.52 -4.51 5.32
N GLY A 70 12.11 -4.93 6.52
CA GLY A 70 10.79 -4.64 7.06
C GLY A 70 10.52 -3.14 7.21
N VAL A 71 11.49 -2.39 7.76
CA VAL A 71 11.39 -0.92 7.88
C VAL A 71 11.33 -0.26 6.51
N PHE A 72 12.16 -0.69 5.55
CA PHE A 72 12.16 -0.16 4.19
C PHE A 72 10.79 -0.35 3.51
N LEU A 73 10.21 -1.55 3.60
CA LEU A 73 8.87 -1.85 3.03
C LEU A 73 7.77 -1.04 3.71
N LEU A 74 7.85 -0.86 5.04
CA LEU A 74 6.88 -0.08 5.79
C LEU A 74 6.94 1.40 5.39
N VAL A 75 8.14 1.99 5.32
CA VAL A 75 8.34 3.37 4.89
C VAL A 75 7.90 3.57 3.44
N GLY A 76 8.29 2.66 2.53
CA GLY A 76 7.89 2.71 1.13
C GLY A 76 6.36 2.68 0.95
N THR A 77 5.68 1.82 1.72
CA THR A 77 4.22 1.72 1.74
C THR A 77 3.58 3.00 2.26
N VAL A 78 4.05 3.55 3.39
CA VAL A 78 3.54 4.80 3.97
C VAL A 78 3.73 5.98 3.01
N LEU A 79 4.89 6.09 2.36
CA LEU A 79 5.16 7.17 1.38
C LEU A 79 4.26 7.07 0.14
N LYS A 80 4.04 5.87 -0.41
CA LYS A 80 3.11 5.66 -1.52
C LYS A 80 1.67 5.96 -1.14
N PHE A 81 1.21 5.46 0.03
CA PHE A 81 -0.12 5.78 0.55
C PHE A 81 -0.30 7.29 0.74
N ARG A 82 0.70 7.98 1.30
CA ARG A 82 0.67 9.42 1.46
C ARG A 82 0.53 10.13 0.11
N LYS A 83 1.35 9.78 -0.89
CA LYS A 83 1.24 10.37 -2.24
C LYS A 83 -0.15 10.16 -2.84
N LEU A 84 -0.70 8.96 -2.70
CA LEU A 84 -2.04 8.63 -3.21
C LEU A 84 -3.14 9.46 -2.52
N TYR A 85 -3.08 9.60 -1.20
CA TYR A 85 -4.04 10.40 -0.44
C TYR A 85 -3.97 11.90 -0.80
N PHE A 86 -2.75 12.44 -0.98
CA PHE A 86 -2.57 13.84 -1.35
C PHE A 86 -2.91 14.12 -2.83
N ALA A 87 -2.58 13.21 -3.75
CA ALA A 87 -2.97 13.34 -5.16
C ALA A 87 -4.50 13.38 -5.31
N LYS A 88 -5.22 12.51 -4.59
CA LYS A 88 -6.69 12.50 -4.57
C LYS A 88 -7.31 13.75 -3.95
N ARG A 89 -6.62 14.41 -3.01
CA ARG A 89 -7.06 15.70 -2.44
C ARG A 89 -6.85 16.88 -3.39
N ALA A 90 -5.77 16.86 -4.17
CA ALA A 90 -5.48 17.89 -5.16
C ALA A 90 -6.51 17.86 -6.31
N ASP A 91 -6.90 16.67 -6.75
CA ASP A 91 -7.90 16.47 -7.81
C ASP A 91 -9.30 16.95 -7.37
N ASN A 92 -9.75 16.56 -6.16
CA ASN A 92 -11.01 17.01 -5.57
C ASN A 92 -11.07 18.54 -5.31
N GLY A 93 -9.92 19.20 -5.20
CA GLY A 93 -9.81 20.66 -5.09
C GLY A 93 -10.02 21.36 -6.43
N SER A 94 -9.54 20.76 -7.52
CA SER A 94 -9.71 21.24 -8.90
C SER A 94 -11.18 21.15 -9.34
N GLU A 95 -11.84 20.00 -9.13
CA GLU A 95 -13.27 19.81 -9.49
C GLU A 95 -14.18 20.83 -8.80
N ARG A 96 -13.94 21.16 -7.52
CA ARG A 96 -14.72 22.17 -6.78
C ARG A 96 -14.57 23.59 -7.30
N THR A 97 -13.50 23.90 -8.03
CA THR A 97 -13.30 25.22 -8.65
C THR A 97 -13.90 25.31 -10.05
N ASN A 98 -14.08 24.17 -10.73
CA ASN A 98 -14.69 24.10 -12.04
C ASN A 98 -16.24 24.09 -11.93
N ASP A 99 -16.79 23.36 -10.96
CA ASP A 99 -18.25 23.32 -10.68
C ASP A 99 -18.84 24.67 -10.23
N LYS A 100 -18.00 25.58 -9.72
CA LYS A 100 -18.42 26.96 -9.39
C LYS A 100 -18.32 27.95 -10.55
N ARG A 101 -17.81 27.53 -11.70
CA ARG A 101 -17.64 28.38 -12.90
C ARG A 101 -18.60 28.02 -14.04
N VAL A 102 -19.58 27.14 -13.81
CA VAL A 102 -20.64 26.79 -14.77
C VAL A 102 -22.00 27.26 -14.27
#